data_AF-A0A6L7PVQ9-F1
#
_entry.id   AF-A0A6L7PVQ9-F1
#
_cell.length_a   1.000
_cell.length_b   1.000
_cell.length_c   1.000
_cell.angle_alpha   90.00
_cell.angle_beta   90.00
_cell.angle_gamma   90.00
#
_symmetry.space_group_name_H-M   'P 1'
#
loop_
_entity.id
_entity.type
_entity.pdbx_description
1 polymer ?
#
loop_
_entity_poly.entity_id
_entity_poly.type
_entity_poly.pdbx_seq_one_letter_code
_entity_poly.pdbx_strand_id
1 'polypeptide(L)'
;MTPMLNITPEAASRICMEQCRAMCCRGPLILRLEPGEVDGFRREAARLGVKAEITPAADDGGNLLFLDHPGESCPMLDQATNGCRIYDSRPQCCRDFPRKPEPGCAISGWEGGED
;
A
#
# COMPACT_ATOMS: atom_id res chain seq x y z
N MET A 1 -1.15 5.09 21.92
CA MET A 1 0.02 4.75 21.08
C MET A 1 -0.01 3.25 20.87
N THR A 2 -0.66 2.79 19.80
CA THR A 2 -0.76 1.36 19.47
C THR A 2 0.64 0.86 19.08
N PRO A 3 1.13 -0.25 19.63
CA PRO A 3 2.52 -0.65 19.42
C PRO A 3 2.76 -0.97 17.95
N MET A 4 3.78 -0.36 17.36
CA MET A 4 4.39 -0.85 16.13
C MET A 4 4.89 -2.26 16.43
N LEU A 5 4.13 -3.26 15.99
CA LEU A 5 4.52 -4.67 16.03
C LEU A 5 5.89 -4.79 15.36
N ASN A 6 6.91 -5.14 16.14
CA ASN A 6 8.28 -5.37 15.66
C ASN A 6 8.34 -6.73 14.95
N ILE A 7 7.69 -6.81 13.78
CA ILE A 7 7.60 -8.02 12.95
C ILE A 7 8.67 -7.98 11.86
N THR A 8 9.26 -9.14 11.55
CA THR A 8 10.23 -9.24 10.45
C THR A 8 9.55 -9.00 9.10
N PRO A 9 10.29 -8.57 8.05
CA PRO A 9 9.75 -8.40 6.70
C PRO A 9 9.00 -9.64 6.20
N GLU A 10 9.52 -10.84 6.44
CA GLU A 10 8.89 -12.10 6.04
C GLU A 10 7.56 -12.33 6.77
N ALA A 11 7.52 -12.05 8.08
CA ALA A 11 6.29 -12.15 8.86
C ALA A 11 5.26 -11.13 8.37
N ALA A 12 5.70 -9.91 8.07
CA ALA A 12 4.86 -8.85 7.56
C ALA A 12 4.33 -9.12 6.15
N SER A 13 5.13 -9.75 5.28
CA SER A 13 4.68 -10.25 3.97
C SER A 13 3.64 -11.36 4.12
N ARG A 14 3.86 -12.32 5.03
CA ARG A 14 2.90 -13.40 5.26
C ARG A 14 1.56 -12.88 5.76
N ILE A 15 1.56 -11.94 6.72
CA ILE A 15 0.31 -11.32 7.19
C ILE A 15 -0.38 -10.56 6.04
N CYS A 16 0.38 -9.87 5.18
CA CYS A 16 -0.17 -9.19 4.01
C CYS A 16 -0.88 -10.15 3.04
N MET A 17 -0.22 -11.27 2.70
CA MET A 17 -0.70 -12.25 1.72
C MET A 17 -1.86 -13.10 2.25
N GLU A 18 -1.74 -13.59 3.48
CA GLU A 18 -2.62 -14.65 4.00
C GLU A 18 -3.75 -14.12 4.88
N GLN A 19 -3.50 -13.06 5.66
CA GLN A 19 -4.44 -12.56 6.67
C GLN A 19 -5.14 -11.28 6.22
N CYS A 20 -4.36 -10.26 5.86
CA CYS A 20 -4.86 -8.97 5.36
C CYS A 20 -5.33 -9.07 3.91
N ARG A 21 -4.97 -10.13 3.17
CA ARG A 21 -5.33 -10.39 1.76
C ARG A 21 -5.15 -9.16 0.85
N ALA A 22 -4.07 -8.42 1.08
CA ALA A 22 -3.76 -7.19 0.36
C ALA A 22 -4.87 -6.13 0.35
N MET A 23 -5.62 -5.94 1.44
CA MET A 23 -6.67 -4.91 1.51
C MET A 23 -6.18 -3.49 1.16
N CYS A 24 -4.94 -3.11 1.53
CA CYS A 24 -4.37 -1.81 1.14
C CYS A 24 -4.26 -1.63 -0.38
N CYS A 25 -4.27 -2.73 -1.12
CA CYS A 25 -4.17 -2.78 -2.57
C CYS A 25 -5.54 -3.05 -3.23
N ARG A 26 -6.66 -2.96 -2.50
CA ARG A 26 -8.01 -3.15 -3.04
C ARG A 26 -8.85 -1.89 -2.78
N GLY A 27 -9.43 -1.28 -3.81
CA GLY A 27 -10.21 -0.03 -3.73
C GLY A 27 -9.76 1.07 -4.73
N PRO A 28 -10.29 2.31 -4.62
CA PRO A 28 -9.84 3.45 -5.42
C PRO A 28 -8.44 3.90 -5.01
N LEU A 29 -7.49 3.89 -5.96
CA LEU A 29 -6.05 3.95 -5.69
C LEU A 29 -5.42 5.30 -6.05
N ILE A 30 -6.00 6.38 -5.52
CA ILE A 30 -5.34 7.69 -5.54
C ILE A 30 -4.45 7.76 -4.31
N LEU A 31 -3.13 7.86 -4.52
CA LEU A 31 -2.16 7.92 -3.42
C LEU A 31 -1.52 9.30 -3.33
N ARG A 32 -1.31 9.76 -2.09
CA ARG A 32 -0.45 10.89 -1.79
C ARG A 32 0.94 10.36 -1.49
N LEU A 33 1.94 10.82 -2.24
CA LEU A 33 3.35 10.56 -2.03
C LEU A 33 3.97 11.72 -1.24
N GLU A 34 4.84 11.40 -0.28
CA GLU A 34 5.61 12.38 0.48
C GLU A 34 6.79 12.95 -0.34
N PRO A 35 7.37 14.07 0.11
CA PRO A 35 8.58 14.62 -0.50
C PRO A 35 9.72 13.59 -0.45
N GLY A 36 10.35 13.32 -1.59
CA GLY A 36 11.40 12.31 -1.72
C GLY A 36 10.92 10.90 -2.08
N GLU A 37 9.62 10.59 -1.98
CA GLU A 37 9.08 9.29 -2.39
C GLU A 37 8.80 9.22 -3.90
N VAL A 38 8.53 10.37 -4.52
CA VAL A 38 8.11 10.49 -5.93
C VAL A 38 9.05 9.75 -6.88
N ASP A 39 10.36 10.02 -6.78
CA ASP A 39 11.33 9.41 -7.69
C ASP A 39 11.54 7.92 -7.41
N GLY A 40 11.46 7.51 -6.14
CA GLY A 40 11.48 6.10 -5.76
C GLY A 40 10.32 5.33 -6.38
N PHE A 41 9.11 5.90 -6.25
CA PHE A 41 7.90 5.30 -6.82
C PHE A 41 7.97 5.23 -8.34
N ARG A 42 8.43 6.29 -9.03
CA ARG A 42 8.61 6.28 -10.49
C ARG A 42 9.53 5.17 -10.96
N ARG A 43 10.66 4.95 -10.26
CA ARG A 43 11.60 3.88 -10.60
C ARG A 43 10.95 2.51 -10.46
N GLU A 44 10.22 2.25 -9.38
CA GLU A 44 9.53 0.98 -9.19
C GLU A 44 8.40 0.76 -10.20
N ALA A 45 7.61 1.79 -10.51
CA ALA A 45 6.56 1.72 -11.51
C ALA A 45 7.14 1.39 -12.89
N ALA A 46 8.21 2.08 -13.29
CA ALA A 46 8.91 1.81 -14.54
C ALA A 46 9.48 0.39 -14.59
N ARG A 47 10.12 -0.07 -13.51
CA ARG A 47 10.66 -1.43 -13.38
C ARG A 47 9.59 -2.51 -13.57
N LEU A 48 8.38 -2.25 -13.09
CA LEU A 48 7.24 -3.16 -13.18
C LEU A 48 6.38 -2.98 -14.44
N GLY A 49 6.72 -2.02 -15.31
CA GLY A 49 5.91 -1.68 -16.49
C GLY A 49 4.53 -1.08 -16.15
N VAL A 50 4.37 -0.52 -14.95
CA VAL A 50 3.12 0.07 -14.47
C VAL A 50 3.03 1.52 -14.96
N LYS A 51 1.93 1.85 -15.65
CA LYS A 51 1.64 3.22 -16.07
C LYS A 51 1.01 4.01 -14.93
N ALA A 52 1.70 5.07 -14.53
CA ALA A 52 1.30 5.95 -13.45
C ALA A 52 1.54 7.41 -13.85
N GLU A 53 0.58 8.26 -13.55
CA GLU A 53 0.73 9.71 -13.61
C GLU A 53 0.98 10.22 -12.19
N ILE A 54 2.00 11.07 -12.03
CA ILE A 54 2.30 11.72 -10.76
C ILE A 54 2.28 13.21 -10.99
N THR A 55 1.24 13.87 -10.48
CA THR A 55 1.11 15.32 -10.49
C THR A 55 1.85 15.90 -9.30
N PRO A 56 2.82 16.80 -9.50
CA PRO A 56 3.54 17.43 -8.40
C PRO A 56 2.61 18.17 -7.45
N ALA A 57 2.91 18.12 -6.15
CA ALA A 57 2.25 18.91 -5.13
C ALA A 57 3.14 20.08 -4.69
N ALA A 58 2.58 21.06 -3.98
CA ALA A 58 3.30 22.27 -3.56
C ALA A 58 4.42 22.02 -2.54
N ASP A 59 4.48 20.83 -1.94
CA ASP A 59 5.45 20.43 -0.92
C ASP A 59 6.57 19.53 -1.47
N ASP A 60 6.78 19.47 -2.79
CA ASP A 60 7.70 18.54 -3.48
C ASP A 60 7.30 17.05 -3.39
N GLY A 61 6.12 16.74 -2.84
CA GLY A 61 5.50 15.42 -2.99
C GLY A 61 4.69 15.32 -4.28
N GLY A 62 3.77 14.35 -4.34
CA GLY A 62 2.94 14.18 -5.53
C GLY A 62 1.63 13.43 -5.29
N ASN A 63 0.66 13.70 -6.15
CA ASN A 63 -0.57 12.92 -6.25
C ASN A 63 -0.39 11.88 -7.36
N LEU A 64 -0.47 10.61 -6.98
CA LEU A 64 -0.37 9.48 -7.88
C LEU A 64 -1.77 9.06 -8.35
N LEU A 65 -1.91 8.93 -9.65
CA LEU A 65 -3.04 8.28 -10.31
C LEU A 65 -2.51 7.14 -11.19
N PHE A 66 -3.07 5.94 -11.02
CA PHE A 66 -2.81 4.85 -11.94
C PHE A 66 -3.67 5.01 -13.20
N LEU A 67 -3.04 4.96 -14.38
CA LEU A 67 -3.72 5.31 -15.64
C LEU A 67 -4.51 4.15 -16.26
N ASP A 68 -4.14 2.91 -15.95
CA ASP A 68 -4.75 1.72 -16.54
C ASP A 68 -4.60 0.54 -15.57
N HIS A 69 -5.72 0.04 -15.03
CA HIS A 69 -5.72 -1.16 -14.21
C HIS A 69 -7.08 -1.87 -14.18
N PRO A 70 -7.09 -3.22 -14.26
CA PRO A 70 -8.33 -3.99 -14.18
C PRO A 70 -8.84 -4.06 -12.74
N GLY A 71 -10.11 -3.68 -12.55
CA GLY A 71 -10.80 -3.74 -11.27
C GLY A 71 -10.29 -2.75 -10.23
N GLU A 72 -10.84 -2.84 -9.02
CA GLU A 72 -10.44 -2.00 -7.88
C GLU A 72 -9.20 -2.60 -7.19
N SER A 73 -8.07 -2.71 -7.91
CA SER A 73 -6.84 -3.32 -7.38
C SER A 73 -5.57 -2.56 -7.78
N CYS A 74 -4.64 -2.44 -6.83
CA CYS A 74 -3.38 -1.74 -6.99
C CYS A 74 -2.58 -2.39 -8.12
N PRO A 75 -2.09 -1.62 -9.10
CA PRO A 75 -1.21 -2.15 -10.12
C PRO A 75 0.09 -2.73 -9.56
N MET A 76 0.48 -2.38 -8.34
CA MET A 76 1.65 -2.96 -7.67
C MET A 76 1.38 -4.33 -7.02
N LEU A 77 0.12 -4.80 -7.00
CA LEU A 77 -0.28 -6.10 -6.45
C LEU A 77 0.08 -7.23 -7.43
N ASP A 78 0.72 -8.27 -6.91
CA ASP A 78 0.76 -9.58 -7.55
C ASP A 78 -0.55 -10.33 -7.23
N GLN A 79 -1.38 -10.51 -8.25
CA GLN A 79 -2.68 -11.16 -8.12
C GLN A 79 -2.58 -12.67 -7.82
N ALA A 80 -1.47 -13.31 -8.17
CA ALA A 80 -1.29 -14.75 -7.95
C ALA A 80 -0.98 -15.05 -6.47
N THR A 81 -0.18 -14.18 -5.84
CA THR A 81 0.33 -14.38 -4.47
C THR A 81 -0.34 -13.47 -3.43
N ASN A 82 -1.13 -12.48 -3.87
CA ASN A 82 -1.57 -11.34 -3.06
C ASN A 82 -0.40 -10.55 -2.43
N GLY A 83 0.80 -10.64 -3.02
CA GLY A 83 1.99 -9.92 -2.55
C GLY A 83 2.10 -8.52 -3.13
N CYS A 84 2.56 -7.54 -2.33
CA CYS A 84 2.93 -6.23 -2.86
C CYS A 84 4.32 -6.32 -3.53
N ARG A 85 4.42 -6.02 -4.83
CA ARG A 85 5.68 -6.13 -5.60
C ARG A 85 6.72 -5.06 -5.26
N ILE A 86 6.35 -4.09 -4.43
CA ILE A 86 7.20 -2.99 -3.94
C ILE A 86 7.20 -2.94 -2.40
N TYR A 87 7.02 -4.08 -1.73
CA TYR A 87 6.78 -4.15 -0.27
C TYR A 87 7.78 -3.31 0.56
N ASP A 88 9.07 -3.42 0.26
CA ASP A 88 10.13 -2.71 0.98
C ASP A 88 10.25 -1.24 0.58
N SER A 89 9.80 -0.90 -0.63
CA SER A 89 9.80 0.46 -1.21
C SER A 89 8.42 1.13 -1.12
N ARG A 90 7.52 0.61 -0.27
CA ARG A 90 6.17 1.17 -0.10
C ARG A 90 6.26 2.64 0.29
N PRO A 91 5.44 3.52 -0.33
CA PRO A 91 5.30 4.89 0.16
C PRO A 91 4.64 4.89 1.54
N GLN A 92 4.83 5.96 2.30
CA GLN A 92 4.40 6.10 3.69
C GLN A 92 2.88 5.89 3.80
N CYS A 93 2.12 6.41 2.85
CA CYS A 93 0.67 6.21 2.77
C CYS A 93 0.22 4.73 2.72
N CYS A 94 1.06 3.84 2.17
CA CYS A 94 0.85 2.39 2.14
C CYS A 94 1.40 1.68 3.38
N ARG A 95 2.41 2.25 4.05
CA ARG A 95 2.95 1.75 5.32
C ARG A 95 2.02 2.05 6.49
N ASP A 96 1.37 3.21 6.44
CA ASP A 96 0.37 3.64 7.42
C ASP A 96 -0.94 2.86 7.29
N PHE A 97 -1.07 1.98 6.29
CA PHE A 97 -2.25 1.13 6.20
C PHE A 97 -2.20 0.04 7.28
N PRO A 98 -3.31 -0.17 8.01
CA PRO A 98 -4.57 0.55 7.91
C PRO A 98 -4.55 1.80 8.81
N ARG A 99 -5.02 2.94 8.28
CA ARG A 99 -4.99 4.23 8.99
C ARG A 99 -5.99 4.33 10.15
N LYS A 100 -6.90 3.37 10.22
CA LYS A 100 -7.92 3.17 11.24
C LYS A 100 -8.18 1.67 11.37
N PRO A 101 -8.61 1.17 12.54
CA PRO A 101 -9.01 -0.21 12.69
C PRO A 101 -10.03 -0.59 11.61
N GLU A 102 -9.70 -1.61 10.83
CA GLU A 102 -10.54 -2.13 9.76
C GLU A 102 -11.01 -3.53 10.18
N PRO A 103 -12.33 -3.80 10.23
CA PRO A 103 -12.84 -5.12 10.57
C PRO A 103 -12.24 -6.19 9.64
N GLY A 104 -11.70 -7.26 10.23
CA GLY A 104 -11.07 -8.34 9.48
C GLY A 104 -9.60 -8.11 9.10
N CYS A 105 -8.99 -7.00 9.50
CA CYS A 105 -7.55 -6.76 9.34
C CYS A 105 -6.80 -7.00 10.67
N ALA A 106 -6.11 -8.13 10.81
CA ALA A 106 -5.34 -8.44 12.03
C ALA A 106 -4.21 -7.42 12.34
N ILE A 107 -3.72 -6.68 11.34
CA ILE A 107 -2.72 -5.62 11.50
C ILE A 107 -3.34 -4.32 12.03
N SER A 108 -4.66 -4.15 11.90
CA SER A 108 -5.32 -2.86 12.16
C SER A 108 -5.54 -2.53 13.63
N GLY A 109 -5.25 -3.46 14.53
CA GLY A 109 -5.62 -3.33 15.94
C GLY A 109 -7.14 -3.36 16.15
N TRP A 110 -7.91 -3.98 15.25
CA TRP A 110 -9.33 -4.27 15.47
C TRP A 110 -9.46 -5.29 16.62
N GLU A 111 -9.75 -4.79 17.82
CA GLU A 111 -10.34 -5.58 18.89
C GLU A 111 -11.84 -5.59 18.63
N GLY A 112 -12.44 -6.78 18.46
CA GLY A 112 -13.84 -6.94 18.06
C GLY A 112 -14.80 -6.01 18.79
N GLY A 113 -15.49 -5.15 18.05
CA GLY A 113 -16.71 -4.52 18.53
C GLY A 113 -17.83 -5.55 18.48
N GLU A 114 -18.11 -6.18 19.63
CA GLU A 114 -19.39 -6.83 19.90
C GLU A 114 -20.44 -5.73 20.15
N ASP A 115 -21.48 -5.68 19.32
CA ASP A 115 -22.89 -5.64 19.74
C ASP A 115 -23.79 -6.17 18.60
#